data_AF-A0A915A925-F1
#
_entry.id   AF-A0A915A925-F1
#
_cell.length_a   1.000
_cell.length_b   1.000
_cell.length_c   1.000
_cell.angle_alpha   90.00
_cell.angle_beta   90.00
_cell.angle_gamma   90.00
#
_symmetry.space_group_name_H-M   'P 1'
#
loop_
_entity.id
_entity.type
_entity.pdbx_description
1 polymer ?
#
loop_
_entity_poly.entity_id
_entity_poly.type
_entity_poly.pdbx_seq_one_letter_code
_entity_poly.pdbx_strand_id
1 'polypeptide(L)'
;MLESEKCKLRSYKHFENDADYGRNWAPINWAFALVIKSRQRGKIVADIWAGKLCDEIRKFKNCLQILCNYDWVPIPLAYPQFVILAVYAYFAICLLSRQFAILDGKNVSCFISKIFNGFSVL
;
A
#
# COMPACT_ATOMS: atom_id res chain seq x y z
N MET A 1 12.76 15.88 -13.20
CA MET A 1 11.82 16.75 -13.94
C MET A 1 12.51 18.07 -14.24
N LEU A 2 12.59 18.45 -15.51
CA LEU A 2 13.25 19.67 -15.96
C LEU A 2 12.44 20.93 -15.61
N GLU A 3 13.09 22.08 -15.48
CA GLU A 3 12.41 23.35 -15.16
C GLU A 3 11.38 23.77 -16.23
N SER A 4 11.63 23.45 -17.50
CA SER A 4 10.68 23.67 -18.61
C SER A 4 9.41 22.82 -18.48
N GLU A 5 9.53 21.62 -17.91
CA GLU A 5 8.39 20.72 -17.66
C GLU A 5 7.60 21.17 -16.44
N LYS A 6 8.28 21.65 -15.39
CA LYS A 6 7.63 22.26 -14.21
C LYS A 6 6.83 23.50 -14.58
N CYS A 7 7.33 24.32 -15.52
CA CYS A 7 6.60 25.48 -16.04
C CYS A 7 5.30 25.06 -16.74
N LYS A 8 5.34 24.00 -17.56
CA LYS A 8 4.13 23.43 -18.18
C LYS A 8 3.16 22.87 -17.14
N LEU A 9 3.65 22.15 -16.13
CA LEU A 9 2.78 21.67 -15.04
C LEU A 9 2.12 22.84 -14.29
N ARG A 10 2.85 23.92 -14.01
CA ARG A 10 2.27 25.13 -13.41
C ARG A 10 1.16 25.76 -14.25
N SER A 11 1.24 25.68 -15.58
CA SER A 11 0.13 26.13 -16.45
C SER A 11 -1.11 25.24 -16.35
N TYR A 12 -0.95 23.94 -16.10
CA TYR A 12 -2.06 23.00 -15.86
C TYR A 12 -2.61 23.05 -14.43
N LYS A 13 -1.85 23.63 -13.49
CA LYS A 13 -2.19 23.74 -12.07
C LYS A 13 -3.47 24.55 -11.80
N HIS A 14 -3.86 25.43 -12.72
CA HIS A 14 -5.12 26.17 -12.62
C HIS A 14 -6.37 25.28 -12.74
N PHE A 15 -6.21 24.05 -13.24
CA PHE A 15 -7.22 23.00 -13.34
C PHE A 15 -7.10 21.93 -12.21
N GLU A 16 -6.14 22.08 -11.28
CA GLU A 16 -5.77 21.09 -10.27
C GLU A 16 -6.60 21.18 -8.97
N ASN A 17 -7.58 22.08 -8.88
CA ASN A 17 -8.42 22.23 -7.68
C ASN A 17 -9.34 21.02 -7.42
N ASP A 18 -9.52 20.12 -8.39
CA ASP A 18 -10.45 18.97 -8.27
C ASP A 18 -9.76 17.59 -8.19
N ALA A 19 -8.42 17.49 -8.23
CA ALA A 19 -7.78 16.21 -8.55
C ALA A 19 -6.50 15.90 -7.77
N ASP A 20 -6.65 15.46 -6.51
CA ASP A 20 -5.61 14.68 -5.82
C ASP A 20 -5.30 13.35 -6.58
N TYR A 21 -6.19 12.95 -7.50
CA TYR A 21 -6.12 11.71 -8.28
C TYR A 21 -5.48 11.85 -9.68
N GLY A 22 -5.04 13.05 -10.08
CA GLY A 22 -4.65 13.35 -11.48
C GLY A 22 -3.15 13.39 -11.79
N ARG A 23 -2.28 13.33 -10.79
CA ARG A 23 -0.85 13.74 -10.94
C ARG A 23 -0.04 12.86 -11.90
N ASN A 24 -0.44 11.60 -12.07
CA ASN A 24 0.27 10.62 -12.90
C ASN A 24 -0.12 10.69 -14.38
N TRP A 25 -1.22 11.37 -14.74
CA TRP A 25 -1.72 11.39 -16.11
C TRP A 25 -0.88 12.24 -17.06
N ALA A 26 -0.44 13.42 -16.60
CA ALA A 26 0.34 14.36 -17.40
C ALA A 26 1.66 13.75 -17.95
N PRO A 27 2.53 13.12 -17.13
CA PRO A 27 3.78 12.55 -17.63
C PRO A 27 3.57 11.37 -18.58
N ILE A 28 2.55 10.53 -18.36
CA ILE A 28 2.22 9.41 -19.24
C ILE A 28 1.77 9.92 -20.61
N ASN A 29 0.91 10.95 -20.64
CA ASN A 29 0.44 11.54 -21.88
C ASN A 29 1.58 12.22 -22.66
N TRP A 30 2.54 12.84 -21.96
CA TRP A 30 3.73 13.39 -22.58
C TRP A 30 4.65 12.32 -23.17
N ALA A 31 4.79 11.18 -22.50
CA ALA A 31 5.52 10.04 -23.05
C ALA A 31 4.90 9.56 -24.37
N PHE A 32 3.58 9.38 -24.44
CA PHE A 32 2.88 9.05 -25.69
C PHE A 32 3.09 10.11 -26.78
N ALA A 33 2.95 11.40 -26.43
CA ALA A 33 3.18 12.48 -27.37
C ALA A 33 4.63 12.53 -27.90
N LEU A 34 5.62 12.14 -27.08
CA LEU A 34 7.02 12.06 -27.47
C LEU A 34 7.25 10.93 -28.47
N VAL A 35 6.60 9.77 -28.28
CA VAL A 35 6.66 8.64 -29.22
C VAL A 35 6.10 9.04 -30.58
N ILE A 36 4.93 9.67 -30.60
CA ILE A 36 4.29 10.14 -31.85
C ILE A 36 5.15 11.20 -32.55
N LYS A 37 5.68 12.18 -31.80
CA LYS A 37 6.61 13.19 -32.35
C LYS A 37 7.89 12.58 -32.89
N SER A 38 8.40 11.52 -32.27
CA SER A 38 9.60 10.83 -32.73
C SER A 38 9.35 10.04 -34.01
N ARG A 39 8.13 9.48 -34.16
CA ARG A 39 7.68 8.86 -35.40
C ARG A 39 7.52 9.87 -36.53
N GLN A 40 6.89 11.01 -36.28
CA GLN A 40 6.73 12.09 -37.27
C GLN A 40 8.09 12.65 -37.77
N ARG A 41 9.10 12.67 -36.90
CA ARG A 41 10.47 13.08 -37.26
C ARG A 41 11.27 11.98 -37.97
N GLY A 42 10.68 10.83 -38.28
CA GLY A 42 11.36 9.71 -38.93
C GLY A 42 12.43 9.02 -38.08
N LYS A 43 12.53 9.33 -36.78
CA LYS A 43 13.50 8.68 -35.88
C LYS A 43 13.15 7.21 -35.61
N ILE A 44 11.88 6.87 -35.72
CA ILE A 44 11.37 5.50 -35.60
C ILE A 44 11.06 5.01 -37.01
N VAL A 45 11.77 3.98 -37.45
CA VAL A 45 11.80 3.51 -38.84
C VAL A 45 10.51 2.81 -39.25
N ALA A 46 9.91 1.98 -38.38
CA ALA A 46 8.68 1.26 -38.68
C ALA A 46 7.57 1.50 -37.64
N ASP A 47 6.33 1.51 -38.11
CA ASP A 47 5.13 1.70 -37.27
C ASP A 47 4.95 0.59 -36.23
N ILE A 48 5.42 -0.63 -36.53
CA ILE A 48 5.45 -1.76 -35.59
C ILE A 48 6.22 -1.40 -34.30
N TRP A 49 7.33 -0.67 -34.42
CA TRP A 49 8.16 -0.31 -33.27
C TRP A 49 7.54 0.80 -32.44
N ALA A 50 6.88 1.76 -33.09
CA ALA A 50 6.10 2.79 -32.41
C ALA A 50 4.90 2.18 -31.65
N GLY A 51 4.21 1.21 -32.26
CA GLY A 51 3.13 0.45 -31.63
C GLY A 51 3.61 -0.29 -30.38
N LYS A 52 4.71 -1.05 -30.48
CA LYS A 52 5.31 -1.74 -29.32
C LYS A 52 5.69 -0.78 -28.19
N LEU A 53 6.24 0.39 -28.51
CA LEU A 53 6.61 1.37 -27.50
C LEU A 53 5.37 1.95 -26.79
N CYS A 54 4.30 2.21 -27.54
CA CYS A 54 3.01 2.58 -26.97
C CYS A 54 2.43 1.48 -26.07
N ASP A 55 2.57 0.21 -26.44
CA ASP A 55 2.12 -0.93 -25.64
C ASP A 55 2.87 -1.03 -24.31
N GLU A 56 4.19 -0.84 -24.30
CA GLU A 56 4.98 -0.82 -23.05
C GLU A 56 4.60 0.36 -22.15
N ILE A 57 4.38 1.55 -22.70
CA ILE A 57 3.89 2.71 -21.94
C ILE A 57 2.50 2.42 -21.35
N ARG A 58 1.63 1.74 -22.11
CA ARG A 58 0.30 1.34 -21.64
C ARG A 58 0.38 0.30 -20.51
N LYS A 59 1.29 -0.67 -20.59
CA LYS A 59 1.55 -1.61 -19.49
C LYS A 59 2.00 -0.87 -18.23
N PHE A 60 2.95 0.06 -18.36
CA PHE A 60 3.41 0.88 -17.23
C PHE A 60 2.27 1.69 -16.59
N LYS A 61 1.42 2.33 -17.40
CA LYS A 61 0.23 3.04 -16.92
C LYS A 61 -0.68 2.11 -16.10
N ASN A 62 -0.94 0.90 -16.60
CA ASN A 62 -1.81 -0.05 -15.91
C ASN A 62 -1.23 -0.45 -14.55
N CYS A 63 0.07 -0.72 -14.46
CA CYS A 63 0.74 -1.01 -13.18
C CYS A 63 0.61 0.16 -12.19
N LEU A 64 0.80 1.40 -12.67
CA LEU A 64 0.67 2.59 -11.83
C LEU A 64 -0.77 2.81 -11.35
N GLN A 65 -1.76 2.55 -12.21
CA GLN A 65 -3.18 2.64 -11.85
C GLN A 65 -3.56 1.60 -10.78
N ILE A 66 -3.03 0.38 -10.87
CA ILE A 66 -3.20 -0.65 -9.83
C ILE A 66 -2.60 -0.17 -8.51
N LEU A 67 -1.39 0.39 -8.54
CA LEU A 67 -0.74 0.93 -7.34
C LEU A 67 -1.57 2.04 -6.69
N CYS A 68 -2.10 2.98 -7.49
CA CYS A 68 -2.99 4.02 -7.00
C CYS A 68 -4.30 3.45 -6.44
N ASN A 69 -4.82 2.34 -6.98
CA ASN A 69 -6.01 1.68 -6.45
C ASN A 69 -5.76 1.06 -5.06
N TYR A 70 -4.58 0.46 -4.86
CA TYR A 70 -4.17 -0.02 -3.54
C TYR A 70 -4.01 1.09 -2.51
N ASP A 71 -3.54 2.26 -2.94
CA ASP A 71 -3.45 3.44 -2.08
C ASP A 71 -4.83 4.06 -1.79
N TRP A 72 -5.74 4.02 -2.78
CA TRP A 72 -7.11 4.53 -2.66
C TRP A 72 -7.96 3.73 -1.67
N VAL A 73 -7.87 2.40 -1.67
CA VAL A 73 -8.74 1.55 -0.85
C VAL A 73 -8.07 1.31 0.51
N PRO A 74 -8.51 1.99 1.59
CA PRO A 74 -7.97 1.70 2.91
C PRO A 74 -8.40 0.29 3.32
N ILE A 75 -7.44 -0.49 3.82
CA ILE A 75 -7.73 -1.78 4.47
C ILE A 75 -8.70 -1.50 5.63
N PRO A 76 -9.74 -2.32 5.84
CA PRO A 76 -10.71 -2.05 6.89
C PRO A 76 -10.00 -2.00 8.24
N LEU A 77 -10.07 -0.83 8.88
CA LEU A 77 -9.36 -0.51 10.12
C LEU A 77 -9.65 -1.50 11.26
N ALA A 78 -10.81 -2.17 11.19
CA ALA A 78 -11.24 -3.18 12.15
C ALA A 78 -10.33 -4.42 12.19
N TYR A 79 -9.69 -4.80 11.08
CA TYR A 79 -8.88 -6.04 11.04
C TYR A 79 -7.67 -5.99 12.00
N PRO A 80 -6.79 -4.97 11.95
CA PRO A 80 -5.73 -4.82 12.95
C PRO A 80 -6.27 -4.68 14.38
N GLN A 81 -7.41 -4.00 14.56
CA GLN A 81 -7.99 -3.76 15.87
C GLN A 81 -8.40 -5.06 16.58
N PHE A 82 -9.08 -5.98 15.87
CA PHE A 82 -9.46 -7.28 16.44
C PHE A 82 -8.27 -8.17 16.75
N VAL A 83 -7.24 -8.16 15.90
CA VAL A 83 -6.01 -8.94 16.12
C VAL A 83 -5.28 -8.43 17.37
N ILE A 84 -5.12 -7.11 17.52
CA ILE A 84 -4.49 -6.50 18.70
C ILE A 84 -5.29 -6.81 19.97
N LEU A 85 -6.62 -6.72 19.90
CA LEU A 85 -7.50 -7.04 21.02
C LEU A 85 -7.37 -8.51 21.45
N ALA A 86 -7.32 -9.44 20.49
CA ALA A 86 -7.15 -10.87 20.77
C ALA A 86 -5.80 -11.16 21.45
N VAL A 87 -4.73 -10.54 20.95
CA VAL A 87 -3.39 -10.67 21.54
C VAL A 87 -3.34 -10.08 22.95
N TYR A 88 -3.94 -8.91 23.18
CA TYR A 88 -4.02 -8.33 24.53
C TYR A 88 -4.87 -9.15 25.48
N ALA A 89 -6.01 -9.69 25.04
CA ALA A 89 -6.83 -10.57 25.86
C ALA A 89 -6.06 -11.84 26.25
N TYR A 90 -5.33 -12.45 25.31
CA TYR A 90 -4.47 -13.60 25.58
C TYR A 90 -3.42 -13.29 26.64
N PHE A 91 -2.68 -12.18 26.50
CA PHE A 91 -1.67 -11.79 27.49
C PHE A 91 -2.27 -11.37 28.82
N ALA A 92 -3.43 -10.70 28.84
CA ALA A 92 -4.13 -10.34 30.08
C ALA A 92 -4.55 -11.59 30.87
N ILE A 93 -5.10 -12.60 30.18
CA ILE A 93 -5.45 -13.89 30.80
C ILE A 93 -4.19 -14.60 31.31
N CYS A 94 -3.10 -14.62 30.53
CA CYS A 94 -1.83 -15.19 30.96
C CYS A 94 -1.25 -14.49 32.20
N LEU A 95 -1.34 -13.16 32.26
CA LEU A 95 -0.84 -12.35 33.37
C LEU A 95 -1.62 -12.64 34.66
N LEU A 96 -2.95 -12.65 34.59
CA LEU A 96 -3.82 -12.99 35.71
C LEU A 96 -3.64 -14.45 36.16
N SER A 97 -3.44 -15.38 35.22
CA SER A 97 -3.25 -16.80 35.52
C SER A 97 -1.90 -17.11 36.17
N ARG A 98 -0.88 -16.27 35.92
CA ARG A 98 0.46 -16.39 36.51
C ARG A 98 0.59 -15.63 37.83
N GLN A 99 -0.44 -14.89 38.23
CA GLN A 99 -0.48 -14.24 39.52
C GLN A 99 -0.81 -15.27 40.59
N PHE A 100 0.19 -15.66 41.39
CA PHE A 100 0.00 -16.51 42.55
C PHE A 100 -0.80 -15.74 43.60
N ALA A 101 -2.09 -16.02 43.73
CA ALA A 101 -2.87 -15.52 44.85
C ALA A 101 -2.38 -16.22 46.12
N ILE A 102 -1.55 -15.53 46.92
CA ILE A 102 -1.18 -15.95 48.27
C ILE A 102 -2.41 -15.69 49.14
N LEU A 103 -3.36 -16.61 49.12
CA LEU A 103 -4.47 -16.65 50.07
C LEU A 103 -4.16 -17.76 51.07
N ASP A 104 -3.74 -17.32 52.26
CA ASP A 104 -3.79 -18.02 53.54
C ASP A 104 -3.37 -19.51 53.52
N GLY A 105 -2.06 -19.76 53.52
CA GLY A 105 -1.46 -21.04 53.94
C GLY A 105 -1.70 -22.27 53.08
N LYS A 106 -2.49 -22.19 52.00
CA LYS A 106 -2.61 -23.25 50.98
C LYS A 106 -2.29 -22.68 49.61
N ASN A 107 -1.25 -23.23 48.97
CA ASN A 107 -0.90 -22.92 47.60
C ASN A 107 -2.04 -23.37 46.66
N VAL A 108 -3.00 -22.47 46.41
CA VAL A 108 -3.96 -22.66 45.32
C VAL A 108 -3.20 -22.40 44.03
N SER A 109 -2.57 -23.45 43.48
CA SER A 109 -2.12 -23.39 42.10
C SER A 109 -3.35 -23.10 41.24
N CYS A 110 -3.43 -21.89 40.68
CA CYS A 110 -4.50 -21.52 39.76
C CYS A 110 -4.57 -22.60 38.68
N PHE A 111 -5.70 -23.31 38.58
CA PHE A 111 -5.90 -24.47 37.70
C PHE A 111 -5.58 -24.12 36.23
N ILE A 112 -5.70 -22.83 35.89
CA ILE A 112 -5.36 -22.25 34.58
C ILE A 112 -3.85 -22.25 34.31
N SER A 113 -3.00 -22.06 35.33
CA SER A 113 -1.54 -22.14 35.19
C SER A 113 -1.06 -23.55 34.82
N LYS A 114 -1.77 -24.60 35.26
CA LYS A 114 -1.44 -26.00 34.92
C LYS A 114 -1.84 -26.37 33.49
N ILE A 115 -2.93 -25.81 32.96
CA ILE A 115 -3.36 -26.00 31.57
C ILE A 115 -2.43 -25.27 30.60
N PHE A 116 -1.97 -24.07 30.95
CA PHE A 116 -1.13 -23.25 30.06
C PHE A 116 0.36 -23.63 30.07
N ASN A 117 0.90 -24.10 31.20
CA ASN A 117 2.29 -24.58 31.26
C ASN A 117 2.55 -25.83 30.38
N GLY A 118 1.50 -26.55 29.96
CA GLY A 118 1.62 -27.63 28.98
C GLY A 118 1.69 -27.17 27.52
N PHE A 119 1.34 -25.90 27.24
CA PHE A 119 1.27 -25.34 25.87
C PHE A 119 2.27 -24.20 25.63
N SER A 120 3.05 -23.80 26.64
CA SER A 120 3.89 -22.60 26.60
C SER A 120 5.22 -22.72 25.81
N VAL A 121 5.42 -23.79 25.01
CA VAL A 121 6.68 -24.01 24.23
C VAL A 121 6.41 -24.34 22.76
N LEU A 122 5.29 -23.90 22.18
CA LEU A 122 5.12 -23.94 20.72
C LEU A 122 4.53 -22.64 20.18
#